data_AF-A0A383BV46-F1
#
_entry.id   AF-A0A383BV46-F1
#
_cell.length_a   1.000
_cell.length_b   1.000
_cell.length_c   1.000
_cell.angle_alpha   90.00
_cell.angle_beta   90.00
_cell.angle_gamma   90.00
#
_symmetry.space_group_name_H-M   'P 1'
#
loop_
_entity.id
_entity.type
_entity.pdbx_description
1 polymer ?
#
loop_
_entity_poly.entity_id
_entity_poly.type
_entity_poly.pdbx_seq_one_letter_code
_entity_poly.pdbx_strand_id
1 'polypeptide(L)'
;LEIVGLPRLKWLRAVETSMLSIILVSVWKNMGLNMVIYLAGLQGIPSHLYEAAKIDGAGRISTFFRITVPLLGPTTYFVVIVYFIGALQMFVQVYIMTSPIAAQDGGPVYGGPLDSTVTVVVLIFDNAFSFLKMGYAAAVSCMLFMVIAVITIINARLLHYDVGY
;
A
#
# COMPACT_ATOMS: atom_id res chain seq x y z
N LEU A 1 -3.45 19.67 -24.12
CA LEU A 1 -2.06 19.16 -24.03
C LEU A 1 -1.23 19.46 -25.28
N GLU A 2 -1.73 19.23 -26.51
CA GLU A 2 -1.04 19.65 -27.75
C GLU A 2 -0.87 21.17 -27.88
N ILE A 3 -1.79 21.94 -27.31
CA ILE A 3 -1.79 23.41 -27.35
C ILE A 3 -0.65 24.01 -26.49
N VAL A 4 -0.03 23.22 -25.60
CA VAL A 4 1.01 23.65 -24.65
C VAL A 4 2.38 23.04 -24.98
N GLY A 5 2.51 22.28 -26.08
CA GLY A 5 3.80 21.71 -26.51
C GLY A 5 4.41 20.65 -25.59
N LEU A 6 3.70 20.22 -24.55
CA LEU A 6 4.19 19.21 -23.62
C LEU A 6 4.13 17.81 -24.26
N PRO A 7 5.21 17.01 -24.19
CA PRO A 7 5.20 15.64 -24.70
C PRO A 7 4.08 14.84 -24.02
N ARG A 8 3.33 14.05 -24.81
CA ARG A 8 2.23 13.21 -24.29
C ARG A 8 2.80 12.20 -23.29
N LEU A 9 2.58 12.46 -22.00
CA LEU A 9 3.02 11.53 -20.95
C LEU A 9 2.29 10.20 -21.13
N LYS A 10 3.07 9.13 -21.34
CA LYS A 10 2.58 7.77 -21.54
C LYS A 10 2.29 7.09 -20.20
N TRP A 11 1.38 7.65 -19.41
CA TRP A 11 1.07 7.25 -18.02
C TRP A 11 1.18 5.76 -17.75
N LEU A 12 0.54 4.92 -18.56
CA LEU A 12 0.56 3.46 -18.39
C LEU A 12 1.37 2.70 -19.45
N ARG A 13 1.96 3.40 -20.42
CA ARG A 13 2.65 2.84 -21.59
C ARG A 13 4.18 2.99 -21.57
N ALA A 14 4.75 3.61 -20.52
CA ALA A 14 6.18 3.59 -20.26
C ALA A 14 6.45 2.96 -18.88
N VAL A 15 7.56 2.21 -18.78
CA VAL A 15 7.96 1.43 -17.58
C VAL A 15 8.00 2.29 -16.31
N GLU A 16 8.56 3.48 -16.42
CA GLU A 16 8.77 4.38 -15.28
C GLU A 16 7.46 5.06 -14.86
N THR A 17 6.60 5.40 -15.82
CA THR A 17 5.34 6.09 -15.54
C THR A 17 4.23 5.14 -15.12
N SER A 18 4.24 3.88 -15.59
CA SER A 18 3.22 2.87 -15.27
C SER A 18 3.20 2.57 -13.78
N MET A 19 4.38 2.36 -13.20
CA MET A 19 4.53 2.15 -11.76
C MET A 19 4.07 3.39 -10.97
N LEU A 20 4.46 4.60 -11.41
CA LEU A 20 4.03 5.85 -10.78
C LEU A 20 2.50 6.01 -10.81
N SER A 21 1.86 5.70 -11.94
CA SER A 21 0.40 5.75 -12.07
C SER A 21 -0.29 4.78 -11.13
N ILE A 22 0.24 3.55 -10.97
CA ILE A 22 -0.29 2.58 -10.01
C ILE A 22 -0.12 3.12 -8.58
N ILE A 23 1.05 3.65 -8.21
CA ILE A 23 1.29 4.22 -6.89
C ILE A 23 0.30 5.36 -6.58
N LEU A 24 0.13 6.30 -7.50
CA LEU A 24 -0.78 7.44 -7.31
C LEU A 24 -2.24 7.00 -7.10
N VAL A 25 -2.72 6.06 -7.92
CA VAL A 25 -4.07 5.50 -7.78
C VAL A 25 -4.20 4.71 -6.48
N SER A 26 -3.15 3.98 -6.08
CA SER A 26 -3.13 3.26 -4.80
C SER A 26 -3.25 4.23 -3.63
N VAL A 27 -2.46 5.31 -3.61
CA VAL A 27 -2.50 6.30 -2.55
C VAL A 27 -3.89 6.96 -2.49
N TRP A 28 -4.42 7.38 -3.63
CA TRP A 28 -5.74 8.01 -3.70
C TRP A 28 -6.86 7.10 -3.19
N LYS A 29 -6.93 5.85 -3.67
CA LYS A 29 -7.94 4.86 -3.26
C LYS A 29 -7.94 4.66 -1.75
N ASN A 30 -6.75 4.59 -1.17
CA ASN A 30 -6.53 4.23 0.22
C ASN A 30 -6.66 5.42 1.20
N MET A 31 -6.61 6.65 0.69
CA MET A 31 -6.63 7.87 1.49
C MET A 31 -7.89 7.99 2.36
N GLY A 32 -9.06 7.61 1.82
CA GLY A 32 -10.33 7.71 2.53
C GLY A 32 -10.38 6.87 3.81
N LEU A 33 -10.03 5.57 3.71
CA LEU A 33 -10.01 4.68 4.87
C LEU A 33 -8.93 5.08 5.87
N ASN A 34 -7.75 5.48 5.39
CA ASN A 34 -6.67 5.94 6.27
C ASN A 34 -7.10 7.15 7.09
N MET A 35 -7.78 8.12 6.49
CA MET A 35 -8.28 9.29 7.21
C MET A 35 -9.21 8.88 8.36
N VAL A 36 -10.12 7.94 8.13
CA VAL A 36 -11.04 7.44 9.16
C VAL A 36 -10.28 6.76 10.30
N ILE A 37 -9.31 5.89 9.98
CA ILE A 37 -8.51 5.19 10.98
C ILE A 37 -7.70 6.18 11.83
N TYR A 38 -7.04 7.15 11.21
CA TYR A 38 -6.28 8.18 11.92
C TYR A 38 -7.18 9.11 12.75
N LEU A 39 -8.37 9.44 12.26
CA LEU A 39 -9.34 10.22 13.04
C LEU A 39 -9.82 9.47 14.28
N ALA A 40 -10.06 8.16 14.16
CA ALA A 40 -10.40 7.32 15.31
C ALA A 40 -9.25 7.26 16.32
N GLY A 41 -8.00 7.12 15.84
CA GLY A 41 -6.81 7.18 16.70
C GLY A 41 -6.65 8.52 17.41
N LEU A 42 -6.88 9.63 16.70
CA LEU A 42 -6.81 10.98 17.26
C LEU A 42 -7.86 11.23 18.36
N GLN A 43 -9.07 10.68 18.20
CA GLN A 43 -10.12 10.77 19.23
C GLN A 43 -9.75 10.05 20.52
N GLY A 44 -8.83 9.08 20.47
CA GLY A 44 -8.29 8.40 21.66
C GLY A 44 -7.29 9.22 22.45
N ILE A 45 -6.76 10.33 21.92
CA ILE A 45 -5.76 11.15 22.60
C ILE A 45 -6.46 12.09 23.60
N PRO A 46 -6.14 12.03 24.91
CA PRO A 46 -6.75 12.91 25.90
C PRO A 46 -6.47 14.40 25.63
N SER A 47 -7.51 15.23 25.70
CA SER A 47 -7.40 16.68 25.42
C SER A 47 -6.48 17.42 26.38
N HIS A 48 -6.37 16.98 27.64
CA HIS A 48 -5.55 17.62 28.66
C HIS A 48 -4.05 17.66 28.31
N LEU A 49 -3.55 16.72 27.49
CA LEU A 49 -2.16 16.73 27.01
C LEU A 49 -1.88 17.93 26.09
N TYR A 50 -2.87 18.31 25.28
CA TYR A 50 -2.78 19.50 24.42
C TYR A 50 -2.88 20.80 25.23
N GLU A 51 -3.69 20.81 26.28
CA GLU A 51 -3.82 21.95 27.20
C GLU A 51 -2.53 22.16 28.00
N ALA A 52 -1.95 21.09 28.56
CA ALA A 52 -0.65 21.13 29.23
C ALA A 52 0.46 21.64 28.30
N ALA A 53 0.54 21.13 27.07
CA ALA A 53 1.50 21.61 26.08
C ALA A 53 1.36 23.11 25.78
N LYS A 54 0.12 23.63 25.78
CA LYS A 54 -0.15 25.06 25.59
C LYS A 54 0.29 25.90 26.79
N ILE A 55 0.11 25.39 28.01
CA ILE A 55 0.58 26.02 29.25
C ILE A 55 2.12 26.07 29.27
N ASP A 56 2.78 25.01 28.83
CA ASP A 56 4.24 24.89 28.71
C ASP A 56 4.83 25.70 27.53
N GLY A 57 4.00 26.45 26.79
CA GLY A 57 4.43 27.27 25.66
C GLY A 57 4.85 26.49 24.41
N ALA A 58 4.50 25.21 24.30
CA ALA A 58 4.80 24.40 23.12
C ALA A 58 3.99 24.89 21.90
N GLY A 59 4.69 25.20 20.82
CA GLY A 59 4.06 25.55 19.54
C GLY A 59 3.47 24.33 18.81
N ARG A 60 2.52 24.57 17.87
CA ARG A 60 1.78 23.52 17.14
C ARG A 60 2.65 22.42 16.51
N ILE A 61 3.80 22.79 15.95
CA ILE A 61 4.75 21.83 15.34
C ILE A 61 5.38 20.94 16.42
N SER A 62 5.77 21.53 17.55
CA SER A 62 6.31 20.78 18.69
C SER A 62 5.27 19.81 19.25
N THR A 63 4.04 20.28 19.46
CA THR A 63 2.90 19.46 19.90
C THR A 63 2.62 18.31 18.93
N PHE A 64 2.63 18.56 17.62
CA PHE A 64 2.41 17.51 16.62
C PHE A 64 3.46 16.39 16.70
N PHE A 65 4.74 16.73 16.68
CA PHE A 65 5.80 15.72 16.66
C PHE A 65 6.06 15.07 18.03
N ARG A 66 5.78 15.76 19.14
CA ARG A 66 6.07 15.26 20.51
C ARG A 66 4.87 14.62 21.21
N ILE A 67 3.64 14.95 20.81
CA ILE A 67 2.42 14.43 21.44
C ILE A 67 1.62 13.63 20.43
N THR A 68 1.20 14.26 19.33
CA THR A 68 0.29 13.61 18.37
C THR A 68 0.93 12.41 17.67
N VAL A 69 2.11 12.56 17.09
CA VAL A 69 2.79 11.48 16.34
C VAL A 69 3.12 10.26 17.24
N PRO A 70 3.73 10.43 18.43
CA PRO A 70 4.03 9.30 19.31
C PRO A 70 2.77 8.59 19.81
N LEU A 71 1.72 9.33 20.20
CA LEU A 71 0.48 8.74 20.70
C LEU A 71 -0.37 8.10 19.59
N LEU A 72 -0.20 8.53 18.34
CA LEU A 72 -0.74 7.83 17.17
C LEU A 72 0.10 6.61 16.76
N GLY A 73 1.20 6.30 17.46
CA GLY A 73 2.05 5.14 17.21
C GLY A 73 1.24 3.87 16.97
N PRO A 74 0.38 3.42 17.89
CA PRO A 74 -0.43 2.21 17.72
C PRO A 74 -1.31 2.20 16.46
N THR A 75 -1.87 3.36 16.11
CA THR A 75 -2.71 3.52 14.91
C THR A 75 -1.87 3.44 13.64
N THR A 76 -0.74 4.16 13.61
CA THR A 76 0.21 4.17 12.50
C THR A 76 0.75 2.77 12.23
N TYR A 77 1.10 2.06 13.31
CA TYR A 77 1.58 0.69 13.27
C TYR A 77 0.57 -0.28 12.66
N PHE A 78 -0.68 -0.24 13.12
CA PHE A 78 -1.76 -1.05 12.54
C PHE A 78 -1.90 -0.80 11.03
N VAL A 79 -1.91 0.47 10.63
CA VAL A 79 -2.00 0.85 9.21
C VAL A 79 -0.81 0.31 8.43
N VAL A 80 0.43 0.51 8.89
CA VAL A 80 1.63 0.04 8.19
C VAL A 80 1.58 -1.48 7.95
N ILE A 81 1.19 -2.28 8.95
CA ILE A 81 1.12 -3.74 8.82
C ILE A 81 0.08 -4.15 7.78
N VAL A 82 -1.14 -3.62 7.90
CA VAL A 82 -2.24 -3.95 6.99
C VAL A 82 -1.87 -3.58 5.55
N TYR A 83 -1.25 -2.42 5.35
CA TYR A 83 -0.84 -1.96 4.03
C TYR A 83 0.33 -2.74 3.46
N PHE A 84 1.28 -3.16 4.30
CA PHE A 84 2.40 -4.00 3.87
C PHE A 84 1.89 -5.36 3.38
N ILE A 85 0.98 -5.99 4.12
CA ILE A 85 0.31 -7.23 3.70
C ILE A 85 -0.48 -7.00 2.40
N GLY A 86 -1.26 -5.92 2.34
CA GLY A 86 -2.05 -5.56 1.17
C GLY A 86 -1.21 -5.30 -0.08
N ALA A 87 -0.01 -4.72 0.07
CA ALA A 87 0.91 -4.49 -1.04
C ALA A 87 1.44 -5.82 -1.63
N LEU A 88 1.77 -6.79 -0.78
CA LEU A 88 2.16 -8.14 -1.24
C LEU A 88 1.03 -8.88 -1.94
N GLN A 89 -0.22 -8.58 -1.57
CA GLN A 89 -1.43 -9.18 -2.14
C GLN A 89 -2.07 -8.34 -3.26
N MET A 90 -1.35 -7.34 -3.79
CA MET A 90 -1.91 -6.40 -4.76
C MET A 90 -2.22 -7.09 -6.10
N PHE A 91 -3.50 -7.40 -6.33
CA PHE A 91 -3.97 -8.03 -7.56
C PHE A 91 -4.86 -7.10 -8.38
N VAL A 92 -6.03 -6.77 -7.83
CA VAL A 92 -7.13 -6.09 -8.54
C VAL A 92 -6.67 -4.82 -9.23
N GLN A 93 -5.88 -4.00 -8.53
CA GLN A 93 -5.43 -2.72 -9.07
C GLN A 93 -4.48 -2.89 -10.25
N VAL A 94 -3.49 -3.78 -10.12
CA VAL A 94 -2.54 -4.09 -11.20
C VAL A 94 -3.29 -4.70 -12.38
N TYR A 95 -4.13 -5.70 -12.13
CA TYR A 95 -4.90 -6.39 -13.15
C TYR A 95 -5.79 -5.42 -13.94
N ILE A 96 -6.59 -4.59 -13.27
CA ILE A 96 -7.52 -3.67 -13.95
C ILE A 96 -6.77 -2.57 -14.71
N MET A 97 -5.70 -2.02 -14.13
CA MET A 97 -4.99 -0.89 -14.75
C MET A 97 -4.07 -1.32 -15.89
N THR A 98 -3.53 -2.53 -15.84
CA THR A 98 -2.54 -2.99 -16.84
C THR A 98 -3.11 -3.92 -17.88
N SER A 99 -4.19 -4.67 -17.59
CA SER A 99 -4.73 -5.63 -18.55
C SER A 99 -5.25 -5.06 -19.87
N PRO A 100 -5.92 -3.90 -19.89
CA PRO A 100 -6.38 -3.33 -21.16
C PRO A 100 -5.24 -2.89 -22.07
N ILE A 101 -4.06 -2.60 -21.51
CA ILE A 101 -2.89 -2.11 -22.25
C ILE A 101 -2.02 -3.28 -22.70
N ALA A 102 -1.79 -4.24 -21.81
CA ALA A 102 -1.12 -5.49 -22.13
C ALA A 102 -1.80 -6.23 -23.30
N ALA A 103 -3.14 -6.23 -23.34
CA ALA A 103 -3.91 -6.81 -24.45
C ALA A 103 -3.69 -6.11 -25.81
N GLN A 104 -3.28 -4.83 -25.83
CA GLN A 104 -2.96 -4.11 -27.07
C GLN A 104 -1.54 -4.39 -27.57
N ASP A 105 -0.60 -4.66 -26.67
CA ASP A 105 0.82 -4.82 -27.00
C ASP A 105 1.21 -6.29 -27.31
N GLY A 106 0.26 -7.23 -27.23
CA GLY A 106 0.50 -8.65 -27.51
C GLY A 106 1.38 -9.38 -26.47
N GLY A 107 1.68 -8.71 -25.35
CA GLY A 107 2.40 -9.25 -24.20
C GLY A 107 1.50 -10.03 -23.23
N PRO A 108 2.05 -10.60 -22.15
CA PRO A 108 1.24 -11.22 -21.10
C PRO A 108 0.21 -10.19 -20.60
N VAL A 109 -1.02 -10.64 -20.33
CA VAL A 109 -2.23 -9.81 -20.15
C VAL A 109 -2.15 -8.85 -18.94
N TYR A 110 -1.02 -8.74 -18.24
CA TYR A 110 -0.85 -7.97 -17.00
C TYR A 110 0.59 -7.47 -16.89
N GLY A 111 0.86 -6.44 -16.08
CA GLY A 111 2.24 -6.10 -15.68
C GLY A 111 2.84 -4.83 -16.27
N GLY A 112 2.11 -4.09 -17.10
CA GLY A 112 2.66 -2.90 -17.78
C GLY A 112 3.82 -3.26 -18.73
N PRO A 113 4.53 -2.27 -19.29
CA PRO A 113 5.63 -2.56 -20.20
C PRO A 113 6.74 -3.35 -19.51
N LEU A 114 7.27 -4.39 -20.17
CA LEU A 114 8.35 -5.27 -19.67
C LEU A 114 8.06 -5.93 -18.31
N ASP A 115 6.80 -6.28 -18.01
CA ASP A 115 6.39 -6.94 -16.77
C ASP A 115 6.71 -6.16 -15.47
N SER A 116 6.97 -4.86 -15.59
CA SER A 116 7.44 -3.99 -14.51
C SER A 116 6.49 -3.88 -13.30
N THR A 117 5.23 -4.24 -13.46
CA THR A 117 4.20 -4.17 -12.41
C THR A 117 3.59 -5.53 -12.07
N VAL A 118 4.18 -6.65 -12.53
CA VAL A 118 3.65 -7.99 -12.22
C VAL A 118 3.82 -8.27 -10.73
N THR A 119 2.73 -8.68 -10.08
CA THR A 119 2.75 -9.14 -8.68
C THR A 119 2.64 -10.66 -8.62
N VAL A 120 3.06 -11.24 -7.49
CA VAL A 120 2.98 -12.70 -7.28
C VAL A 120 1.55 -13.21 -7.42
N VAL A 121 0.55 -12.44 -6.99
CA VAL A 121 -0.86 -12.82 -7.10
C VAL A 121 -1.35 -12.83 -8.56
N VAL A 122 -0.87 -11.91 -9.39
CA VAL A 122 -1.15 -11.93 -10.83
C VAL A 122 -0.57 -13.19 -11.48
N LEU A 123 0.65 -13.57 -11.09
CA LEU A 123 1.30 -14.80 -11.59
C LEU A 123 0.55 -16.07 -11.17
N ILE A 124 0.03 -16.12 -9.93
CA ILE A 124 -0.83 -17.21 -9.45
C ILE A 124 -2.09 -17.30 -10.32
N PHE A 125 -2.76 -16.16 -10.54
CA PHE A 125 -3.99 -16.10 -11.31
C PHE A 125 -3.78 -16.60 -12.75
N ASP A 126 -2.74 -16.12 -13.41
CA ASP A 126 -2.44 -16.48 -14.79
C ASP A 126 -2.08 -17.98 -14.94
N ASN A 127 -1.32 -18.54 -13.99
CA ASN A 127 -1.02 -19.97 -13.97
C ASN A 127 -2.26 -20.82 -13.71
N ALA A 128 -3.19 -20.37 -12.85
CA ALA A 128 -4.41 -21.10 -12.53
C ALA A 128 -5.42 -21.08 -13.69
N PHE A 129 -5.66 -19.91 -14.27
CA PHE A 129 -6.80 -19.69 -15.18
C PHE A 129 -6.42 -19.60 -16.66
N SER A 130 -5.22 -19.12 -17.00
CA SER A 130 -4.76 -19.06 -18.40
C SER A 130 -4.05 -20.36 -18.79
N PHE A 131 -3.12 -20.83 -17.95
CA PHE A 131 -2.32 -22.03 -18.23
C PHE A 131 -2.92 -23.33 -17.66
N LEU A 132 -4.01 -23.24 -16.89
CA LEU A 132 -4.66 -24.39 -16.22
C LEU A 132 -3.71 -25.22 -15.34
N LYS A 133 -2.60 -24.64 -14.90
CA LYS A 133 -1.62 -25.24 -13.98
C LYS A 133 -2.04 -25.05 -12.53
N MET A 134 -3.23 -25.57 -12.18
CA MET A 134 -3.85 -25.41 -10.86
C MET A 134 -2.94 -25.85 -9.70
N GLY A 135 -2.24 -26.99 -9.86
CA GLY A 135 -1.32 -27.49 -8.83
C GLY A 135 -0.13 -26.56 -8.58
N TYR A 136 0.43 -25.98 -9.65
CA TYR A 136 1.52 -25.00 -9.53
C TYR A 136 1.03 -23.70 -8.89
N ALA A 137 -0.11 -23.18 -9.33
CA ALA A 137 -0.70 -21.96 -8.77
C ALA A 137 -1.05 -22.13 -7.27
N ALA A 138 -1.55 -23.30 -6.86
CA ALA A 138 -1.81 -23.62 -5.46
C ALA A 138 -0.51 -23.66 -4.64
N ALA A 139 0.56 -24.26 -5.15
CA ALA A 139 1.85 -24.31 -4.47
C ALA A 139 2.44 -22.90 -4.26
N VAL A 140 2.40 -22.05 -5.28
CA VAL A 140 2.87 -20.65 -5.18
C VAL A 140 1.99 -19.86 -4.21
N SER A 141 0.68 -20.12 -4.16
CA SER A 141 -0.23 -19.49 -3.18
C SER A 141 0.12 -19.87 -1.74
N CYS A 142 0.39 -21.15 -1.47
CA CYS A 142 0.84 -21.61 -0.16
C CYS A 142 2.17 -20.99 0.24
N MET A 143 3.11 -20.85 -0.70
CA MET A 143 4.40 -20.20 -0.44
C MET A 143 4.22 -18.71 -0.11
N LEU A 144 3.40 -18.00 -0.89
CA LEU A 144 3.08 -16.59 -0.62
C LEU A 144 2.41 -16.43 0.75
N PHE A 145 1.49 -17.32 1.11
CA PHE A 145 0.87 -17.35 2.42
C PHE A 145 1.92 -17.50 3.54
N MET A 146 2.87 -18.43 3.41
CA MET A 146 3.94 -18.60 4.40
C MET A 146 4.81 -17.34 4.52
N VAL A 147 5.16 -16.69 3.41
CA VAL A 147 5.91 -15.43 3.43
C VAL A 147 5.14 -14.35 4.17
N ILE A 148 3.84 -14.17 3.86
CA ILE A 148 2.98 -13.19 4.53
C ILE A 148 2.87 -13.53 6.02
N ALA A 149 2.68 -14.79 6.38
CA ALA A 149 2.56 -15.23 7.77
C ALA A 149 3.84 -14.94 8.56
N VAL A 150 5.01 -15.28 8.02
CA VAL A 150 6.31 -14.99 8.65
C VAL A 150 6.49 -13.48 8.85
N ILE A 151 6.23 -12.68 7.82
CA ILE A 151 6.36 -11.22 7.91
C ILE A 151 5.36 -10.65 8.91
N THR A 152 4.13 -11.15 8.94
CA THR A 152 3.10 -10.71 9.89
C THR A 152 3.50 -11.05 11.32
N ILE A 153 4.05 -12.24 11.56
CA ILE A 153 4.58 -12.65 12.87
C ILE A 153 5.76 -11.76 13.28
N ILE A 154 6.70 -11.49 12.37
CA ILE A 154 7.84 -10.60 12.64
C ILE A 154 7.35 -9.20 13.00
N ASN A 155 6.43 -8.63 12.21
CA ASN A 155 5.84 -7.33 12.49
C ASN A 155 5.14 -7.32 13.86
N ALA A 156 4.31 -8.33 14.15
CA ALA A 156 3.61 -8.44 15.43
C ALA A 156 4.57 -8.60 16.63
N ARG A 157 5.68 -9.31 16.46
CA ARG A 157 6.69 -9.56 17.50
C ARG A 157 7.58 -8.36 17.76
N LEU A 158 8.06 -7.68 16.72
CA LEU A 158 8.85 -6.45 16.85
C LEU A 158 8.03 -5.34 17.52
N LEU A 159 6.73 -5.26 17.24
CA LEU A 159 5.85 -4.24 17.82
C LEU A 159 5.41 -4.49 19.26
N HIS A 160 5.30 -5.75 19.70
CA HIS A 160 4.90 -6.06 21.08
C HIS A 160 5.95 -5.62 22.13
N TYR A 161 7.14 -5.19 21.72
CA TYR A 161 8.20 -4.78 22.64
C TYR A 161 8.08 -3.31 23.12
N ASP A 162 7.29 -2.46 22.44
CA ASP A 162 7.19 -1.02 22.74
C ASP A 162 5.81 -0.55 23.26
N VAL A 163 4.89 -1.48 23.55
CA VAL A 163 3.62 -1.14 24.24
C VAL A 163 3.78 -1.32 25.75
N GLY A 164 4.80 -0.65 26.31
CA GLY A 164 4.92 -0.46 27.75
C GLY A 164 4.00 0.68 28.18
N TYR A 165 2.89 0.34 28.83
CA TYR A 165 2.15 1.29 29.67
C TYR A 165 3.00 1.72 30.86
#